data_AF-A0A0L0ELM2-F1
#
_entry.id   AF-A0A0L0ELM2-F1
#
_cell.length_a   1.000
_cell.length_b   1.000
_cell.length_c   1.000
_cell.angle_alpha   90.00
_cell.angle_beta   90.00
_cell.angle_gamma   90.00
#
_symmetry.space_group_name_H-M   'P 1'
#
loop_
_entity.id
_entity.type
_entity.pdbx_description
1 polymer ?
#
loop_
_entity_poly.entity_id
_entity_poly.type
_entity_poly.pdbx_seq_one_letter_code
_entity_poly.pdbx_strand_id
1 'polypeptide(L)' 'MAGSSKRLYRTGDLVRYLADGNLAFVGRADDQIKIRGFRVELGEIAQQLSRQNIDSALVLAKTARQAPI' A
#
# COMPACT_ATOMS: atom_id res chain seq x y z
N MET A 1 -35.15 -9.85 3.19
CA MET A 1 -34.58 -9.05 4.29
C MET A 1 -33.37 -8.31 3.77
N ALA A 2 -33.52 -7.02 3.43
CA ALA A 2 -32.40 -6.22 2.96
C ALA A 2 -31.42 -6.01 4.12
N GLY A 3 -30.22 -6.58 4.02
CA GLY A 3 -29.17 -6.40 5.02
C GLY A 3 -28.84 -4.92 5.15
N SER A 4 -28.94 -4.38 6.36
CA SER A 4 -28.50 -3.03 6.70
C SER A 4 -27.02 -2.88 6.32
N SER A 5 -26.76 -2.13 5.25
CA SER A 5 -25.39 -1.74 4.88
C SER A 5 -24.85 -0.85 5.98
N LYS A 6 -23.94 -1.39 6.79
CA LYS A 6 -23.23 -0.61 7.81
C LYS A 6 -22.11 0.17 7.13
N ARG A 7 -21.92 1.42 7.53
CA ARG A 7 -20.78 2.23 7.07
C ARG A 7 -19.49 1.61 7.62
N LEU A 8 -18.55 1.31 6.74
CA LEU A 8 -17.22 0.78 7.08
C LEU A 8 -16.14 1.77 6.64
N TYR A 9 -15.00 1.75 7.33
CA TYR A 9 -13.81 2.53 6.95
C TYR A 9 -12.83 1.65 6.17
N ARG A 10 -12.36 2.13 5.02
CA ARG A 10 -11.39 1.42 4.18
C ARG A 10 -9.97 1.76 4.65
N THR A 11 -9.32 0.83 5.35
CA THR A 11 -7.98 1.05 5.94
C THR A 11 -6.84 1.08 4.90
N GLY A 12 -7.01 0.36 3.79
CA GLY A 12 -5.96 0.15 2.79
C GLY A 12 -4.96 -0.97 3.16
N ASP A 13 -5.18 -1.68 4.26
CA ASP A 13 -4.33 -2.81 4.67
C ASP A 13 -4.81 -4.12 4.05
N LEU A 14 -3.87 -4.91 3.56
CA LEU A 14 -4.10 -6.28 3.12
C LEU A 14 -3.86 -7.22 4.30
N VAL A 15 -4.89 -7.98 4.65
CA VAL A 15 -4.89 -8.93 5.76
C VAL A 15 -5.45 -10.28 5.32
N ARG A 16 -5.13 -11.34 6.05
CA ARG A 16 -5.68 -12.68 5.84
C ARG A 16 -6.16 -13.28 7.17
N TYR A 17 -7.32 -13.92 7.16
CA TYR A 17 -7.80 -14.70 8.29
C TYR A 17 -6.93 -15.95 8.52
N LEU A 18 -6.61 -16.20 9.78
CA LEU A 18 -5.98 -17.41 10.26
C LEU A 18 -7.05 -18.43 10.71
N ALA A 19 -6.64 -19.69 10.88
CA ALA A 19 -7.55 -20.77 11.27
C ALA A 19 -8.17 -20.57 12.67
N ASP A 20 -7.52 -19.77 13.52
CA ASP A 20 -7.99 -19.40 14.87
C ASP A 20 -8.90 -18.16 14.87
N GLY A 21 -9.20 -17.59 13.70
CA GLY A 21 -10.03 -16.40 13.54
C GLY A 21 -9.29 -15.06 13.69
N ASN A 22 -7.99 -15.07 14.00
CA ASN A 22 -7.18 -13.86 14.03
C ASN A 22 -6.84 -13.36 12.62
N LEU A 23 -6.46 -12.08 12.51
CA LEU A 23 -6.00 -11.48 11.26
C LEU A 23 -4.47 -11.38 11.23
N ALA A 24 -3.86 -11.96 10.20
CA ALA A 24 -2.46 -11.74 9.88
C ALA A 24 -2.31 -10.55 8.92
N PHE A 25 -1.45 -9.59 9.28
CA PHE A 25 -1.07 -8.50 8.39
C PHE A 25 -0.18 -9.02 7.26
N VAL A 26 -0.53 -8.68 6.02
CA VAL A 26 0.19 -9.10 4.81
C VAL A 26 0.96 -7.92 4.20
N GLY A 27 0.36 -6.73 4.21
CA GLY A 27 0.96 -5.53 3.65
C GLY A 27 -0.07 -4.42 3.42
N ARG A 28 0.30 -3.45 2.59
CA ARG A 28 -0.65 -2.46 2.06
C ARG A 28 -1.27 -3.00 0.78
N ALA A 29 -2.55 -2.70 0.57
CA ALA A 29 -3.22 -2.90 -0.72
C ALA A 29 -2.94 -1.75 -1.71
N ASP A 30 -2.30 -0.68 -1.23
CA ASP A 30 -1.84 0.46 -2.02
C ASP A 30 -0.30 0.56 -2.04
N ASP A 31 0.22 1.46 -2.87
CA ASP A 31 1.65 1.65 -3.10
C ASP A 31 2.32 2.51 -2.03
N GLN A 32 1.76 2.57 -0.83
CA GLN A 32 2.32 3.35 0.26
C GLN A 32 3.53 2.64 0.89
N ILE A 33 4.63 3.37 1.04
CA ILE A 33 5.87 2.88 1.67
C ILE A 33 6.36 3.78 2.80
N LYS A 34 7.32 3.27 3.57
CA LYS A 34 8.09 4.07 4.54
C LYS A 34 9.55 4.18 4.12
N ILE A 35 10.07 5.40 4.04
CA ILE A 35 11.50 5.67 3.83
C ILE A 35 11.97 6.57 4.96
N ARG A 36 12.94 6.11 5.77
CA ARG A 36 13.50 6.86 6.91
C ARG A 36 12.43 7.42 7.87
N GLY A 37 11.36 6.66 8.10
CA GLY A 37 10.24 7.06 8.97
C GLY A 37 9.16 7.93 8.31
N PHE A 38 9.38 8.40 7.08
CA PHE A 38 8.39 9.18 6.33
C PHE A 38 7.45 8.27 5.53
N ARG A 39 6.16 8.59 5.56
CA ARG A 39 5.13 7.96 4.71
C ARG A 39 5.25 8.57 3.31
N VAL A 40 5.47 7.71 2.32
CA VAL A 40 5.57 8.10 0.91
C VAL A 40 4.52 7.34 0.12
N GLU A 41 3.74 8.06 -0.67
CA GLU A 41 2.74 7.50 -1.58
C GLU A 41 3.33 7.49 -3.00
N LEU A 42 3.68 6.32 -3.56
CA LEU A 42 4.32 6.27 -4.88
C LEU A 42 3.44 6.85 -6.00
N GLY A 43 2.12 6.73 -5.86
CA GLY A 43 1.16 7.32 -6.79
C GLY A 43 1.23 8.84 -6.88
N GLU A 44 1.57 9.54 -5.79
CA GLU A 44 1.77 10.99 -5.82
C GLU A 44 3.02 11.37 -6.61
N ILE A 45 4.11 10.60 -6.46
CA ILE A 45 5.34 10.80 -7.25
C ILE A 45 5.05 10.58 -8.74
N ALA A 46 4.35 9.50 -9.08
CA ALA A 46 3.95 9.21 -10.46
C ALA A 46 3.10 10.34 -11.06
N GLN A 47 2.14 10.88 -10.29
CA GLN A 47 1.31 12.02 -10.72
C GLN A 47 2.14 13.30 -10.95
N GLN A 48 3.16 13.57 -10.14
CA GLN A 48 4.02 14.73 -10.38
C GLN A 48 4.89 14.54 -11.62
N LEU A 49 5.38 13.32 -11.86
CA LEU A 49 6.15 12.99 -13.07
C LEU A 49 5.30 13.14 -14.34
N SER A 50 4.02 12.75 -14.31
CA SER A 50 3.13 12.87 -15.47
C SER A 50 2.81 14.32 -15.88
N ARG A 51 3.21 15.32 -15.09
CA ARG A 51 3.08 16.74 -15.42
C ARG A 51 4.29 17.29 -16.20
N GLN A 52 5.34 16.49 -16.35
CA GLN A 52 6.53 16.83 -17.11
C GLN A 52 6.36 16.44 -18.59
N ASN A 53 7.22 16.94 -19.45
CA ASN A 53 7.24 16.60 -20.88
C ASN A 53 7.87 15.21 -21.12
N ILE A 54 7.23 14.16 -20.61
CA ILE A 54 7.63 12.75 -20.73
C ILE A 54 6.43 11.90 -21.14
N ASP A 55 6.65 10.85 -21.93
CA ASP A 55 5.56 10.00 -22.44
C ASP A 55 4.98 9.05 -21.37
N SER A 56 5.82 8.50 -20.49
CA SER A 56 5.38 7.62 -19.40
C SER A 56 6.41 7.55 -18.27
N ALA A 57 5.93 7.22 -17.06
CA ALA A 57 6.77 7.06 -15.86
C ALA A 57 6.24 5.93 -14.96
N LEU A 58 7.16 5.19 -14.33
CA LEU A 58 6.88 4.17 -13.33
C LEU A 58 7.74 4.42 -12.09
N VAL A 59 7.12 4.35 -10.90
CA VAL A 59 7.81 4.53 -9.62
C VAL A 59 7.77 3.21 -8.85
N LEU A 60 8.94 2.68 -8.49
CA LEU A 60 9.06 1.43 -7.75
C LEU A 60 9.87 1.65 -6.47
N ALA A 61 9.42 1.03 -5.38
CA ALA A 61 10.24 0.89 -4.17
C ALA A 61 11.14 -0.33 -4.29
N LYS A 62 12.44 -0.17 -4.00
CA LYS A 62 13.39 -1.29 -3.94
C LYS A 62 13.98 -1.41 -2.54
N THR A 63 13.80 -2.56 -1.92
CA THR A 63 14.47 -2.90 -0.66
C THR A 63 15.88 -3.42 -0.96
N ALA A 64 16.91 -2.92 -0.26
CA ALA A 64 18.20 -3.57 -0.26
C ALA A 64 18.06 -4.91 0.48
N ARG A 65 18.59 -6.02 -0.07
CA ARG A 65 18.60 -7.33 0.62
C ARG A 65 19.03 -7.12 2.07
N GLN A 66 18.19 -7.50 3.03
CA GLN A 66 18.63 -7.70 4.41
C GLN A 66 19.68 -8.81 4.37
N ALA A 67 20.92 -8.51 4.76
CA ALA A 67 21.87 -9.56 5.09
C ALA A 67 21.25 -10.41 6.22
N PRO A 68 21.36 -11.74 6.18
CA PRO A 68 20.92 -12.56 7.29
C PRO A 68 21.71 -12.12 8.53
N ILE A 69 21.00 -11.94 9.64
CA ILE A 69 21.58 -11.76 10.96
C ILE A 69 22.27 -13.07 11.36
#